data_AF-A0A5E5AR48-F1
#
_entry.id   AF-A0A5E5AR48-F1
#
_cell.length_a   1.000
_cell.length_b   1.000
_cell.length_c   1.000
_cell.angle_alpha   90.00
_cell.angle_beta   90.00
_cell.angle_gamma   90.00
#
_symmetry.space_group_name_H-M   'P 1'
#
loop_
_entity.id
_entity.type
_entity.pdbx_description
1 polymer ?
#
loop_
_entity_poly.entity_id
_entity_poly.type
_entity_poly.pdbx_seq_one_letter_code
_entity_poly.pdbx_strand_id
1 'polypeptide(L)'
;MDRQKWRGLMSQTSLILTHKGSRYELSVKRRTNDAGEQVEYLAADSLQSYVTGLYRAAGLGKGYSSHSGRRTFASRLVAQGHSIETVQILLGHAHIDHVSPYLEVSVREASEAVAAFGVGWD
;
A
#
# COMPACT_ATOMS: atom_id res chain seq x y z
N MET A 1 -24.44 -10.41 11.25
CA MET A 1 -23.14 -10.03 10.65
C MET A 1 -22.18 -11.19 10.84
N ASP A 2 -21.62 -11.72 9.75
CA ASP A 2 -20.65 -12.81 9.80
C ASP A 2 -19.31 -12.29 10.35
N ARG A 3 -18.98 -12.68 11.59
CA ARG A 3 -17.72 -12.30 12.26
C ARG A 3 -16.51 -13.02 11.67
N GLN A 4 -16.71 -14.16 11.00
CA GLN A 4 -15.64 -14.94 10.40
C GLN A 4 -15.12 -14.26 9.14
N LYS A 5 -16.02 -13.68 8.34
CA LYS A 5 -15.69 -12.85 7.16
C LYS A 5 -14.72 -11.72 7.46
N TRP A 6 -14.84 -11.10 8.63
CA TRP A 6 -14.05 -9.94 9.03
C TRP A 6 -13.04 -10.25 10.14
N ARG A 7 -12.76 -11.54 10.39
CA ARG A 7 -11.79 -12.01 11.40
C ARG A 7 -12.01 -11.37 12.78
N GLY A 8 -13.26 -11.25 13.20
CA GLY A 8 -13.66 -10.66 14.48
C GLY A 8 -13.82 -9.13 14.47
N LEU A 9 -13.47 -8.44 13.39
CA LEU A 9 -13.69 -7.00 13.24
C LEU A 9 -15.11 -6.71 12.75
N MET A 10 -15.69 -5.57 13.18
CA MET A 10 -16.95 -5.11 12.62
C MET A 10 -16.68 -4.35 11.33
N SER A 11 -17.36 -4.72 10.24
CA SER A 11 -17.10 -4.15 8.90
C SER A 11 -17.37 -2.65 8.76
N GLN A 12 -18.10 -2.07 9.72
CA GLN A 12 -18.46 -0.65 9.76
C GLN A 12 -17.58 0.15 10.73
N THR A 13 -16.69 -0.51 11.48
CA THR A 13 -15.79 0.15 12.42
C THR A 13 -14.60 0.71 11.67
N SER A 14 -14.36 1.99 11.84
CA SER A 14 -13.17 2.64 11.31
C SER A 14 -11.97 2.22 12.15
N LEU A 15 -10.97 1.61 11.50
CA LEU A 15 -9.75 1.13 12.16
C LEU A 15 -8.92 2.27 12.75
N ILE A 16 -8.96 3.46 12.12
CA ILE A 16 -8.24 4.66 12.57
C ILE A 16 -9.25 5.75 12.86
N LEU A 17 -9.23 6.23 14.10
CA LEU A 17 -10.12 7.27 14.62
C LEU A 17 -9.32 8.52 14.98
N THR A 18 -9.99 9.66 14.93
CA THR A 18 -9.47 10.93 15.46
C THR A 18 -9.36 10.85 16.99
N HIS A 19 -8.67 11.83 17.60
CA HIS A 19 -8.57 11.93 19.07
C HIS A 19 -9.93 12.05 19.79
N LYS A 20 -11.01 12.41 19.07
CA LYS A 20 -12.38 12.47 19.60
C LYS A 20 -13.17 11.17 19.39
N GLY A 21 -12.54 10.11 18.85
CA GLY A 21 -13.19 8.84 18.53
C GLY A 21 -14.03 8.85 17.24
N SER A 22 -14.04 9.97 16.50
CA SER A 22 -14.78 10.09 15.23
C SER A 22 -13.94 9.63 14.04
N ARG A 23 -14.61 9.31 12.92
CA ARG A 23 -13.97 8.99 11.63
C ARG A 23 -13.24 10.21 11.05
N TYR A 24 -12.20 9.97 10.26
CA TYR A 24 -11.60 11.02 9.43
C TYR A 24 -12.53 11.33 8.24
N GLU A 25 -12.70 12.62 7.95
CA GLU A 25 -13.49 13.11 6.84
C GLU A 25 -12.64 13.24 5.56
N LEU A 26 -13.27 12.97 4.41
CA LEU A 26 -12.66 13.16 3.09
C LEU A 26 -12.92 14.57 2.58
N SER A 27 -11.86 15.24 2.12
CA SER A 27 -11.94 16.57 1.53
C SER A 27 -12.21 16.47 0.03
N VAL A 28 -13.17 17.21 -0.50
CA VAL A 28 -13.34 17.37 -1.95
C VAL A 28 -12.24 18.28 -2.49
N LYS A 29 -11.52 17.82 -3.51
CA LYS A 29 -10.48 18.57 -4.22
C LYS A 29 -10.86 18.71 -5.68
N ARG A 30 -10.68 19.91 -6.21
CA ARG A 30 -10.90 20.25 -7.62
C ARG A 30 -9.56 20.35 -8.33
N ARG A 31 -9.37 19.58 -9.39
CA ARG A 31 -8.17 19.62 -10.24
C ARG A 31 -8.56 19.58 -11.69
N THR A 32 -7.79 20.28 -12.51
CA THR A 32 -7.84 20.15 -13.96
C THR A 32 -7.07 18.89 -14.35
N ASN A 33 -7.71 17.98 -15.08
CA ASN A 33 -7.04 16.79 -15.60
C ASN A 33 -6.20 17.13 -16.85
N ASP A 34 -5.47 16.15 -17.38
CA ASP A 34 -4.63 16.33 -18.57
C ASP A 34 -5.43 16.71 -19.83
N ALA A 35 -6.75 16.47 -19.83
CA ALA A 35 -7.67 16.84 -20.89
C ALA A 35 -8.26 18.26 -20.73
N GLY A 36 -7.88 19.01 -19.69
CA GLY A 36 -8.38 20.36 -19.41
C GLY A 36 -9.72 20.42 -18.66
N GLU A 37 -10.26 19.28 -18.23
CA GLU A 37 -11.55 19.18 -17.55
C GLU A 37 -11.39 19.35 -16.03
N GLN A 38 -12.37 19.98 -15.39
CA GLN A 38 -12.42 20.09 -13.93
C GLN A 38 -12.97 18.80 -13.32
N VAL A 39 -12.13 18.10 -12.57
CA VAL A 39 -12.47 16.85 -11.89
C VAL A 39 -12.48 17.08 -10.38
N GLU A 40 -13.52 16.58 -9.73
CA GLU A 40 -13.60 16.49 -8.27
C GLU A 40 -13.12 15.11 -7.80
N TYR A 41 -12.25 15.08 -6.80
CA TYR A 41 -11.85 13.84 -6.14
C TYR A 41 -11.87 13.99 -4.63
N LEU A 42 -12.10 12.87 -3.94
CA LEU A 42 -12.07 12.79 -2.49
C LEU A 42 -10.65 12.51 -2.01
N ALA A 43 -10.14 13.33 -1.09
CA ALA A 43 -8.80 13.24 -0.54
C ALA A 43 -8.82 13.03 0.98
N ALA A 44 -8.00 12.10 1.46
CA ALA A 44 -7.87 11.78 2.88
C ALA A 44 -6.74 12.59 3.58
N ASP A 45 -6.65 13.90 3.30
CA ASP A 45 -5.52 14.76 3.71
C ASP A 45 -5.27 14.72 5.24
N SER A 46 -6.34 14.77 6.02
CA SER A 46 -6.29 14.78 7.48
C SER A 46 -5.71 13.48 8.04
N LEU A 47 -6.12 12.33 7.49
CA LEU A 47 -5.58 11.02 7.84
C LEU A 47 -4.13 10.87 7.36
N GLN A 48 -3.81 11.34 6.14
CA GLN A 48 -2.45 11.31 5.61
C GLN A 48 -1.49 12.15 6.45
N SER A 49 -1.93 13.33 6.88
CA SER A 49 -1.18 14.20 7.79
C SER A 49 -0.93 13.52 9.14
N TYR A 50 -1.95 12.89 9.72
CA TYR A 50 -1.81 12.12 10.96
C TYR A 50 -0.76 11.00 10.85
N VAL A 51 -0.85 10.17 9.80
CA VAL A 51 0.12 9.09 9.55
C VAL A 51 1.54 9.66 9.35
N THR A 52 1.66 10.78 8.63
CA THR A 52 2.96 11.46 8.45
C THR A 52 3.52 11.96 9.79
N GLY A 53 2.65 12.44 10.69
CA GLY A 53 3.01 12.79 12.06
C GLY A 53 3.57 11.60 12.86
N LEU A 54 2.98 10.41 12.72
CA LEU A 54 3.48 9.19 13.36
C LEU A 54 4.90 8.84 12.89
N TYR A 55 5.18 8.94 11.58
CA TYR A 55 6.53 8.75 11.05
C TYR A 55 7.53 9.73 11.66
N ARG A 56 7.18 11.03 11.70
CA ARG A 56 8.04 12.06 12.29
C ARG A 56 8.30 11.82 13.77
N ALA A 57 7.28 11.44 14.54
CA ALA A 57 7.41 11.11 15.95
C ALA A 57 8.33 9.90 16.19
N ALA A 58 8.38 8.96 15.23
CA ALA A 58 9.32 7.83 15.24
C ALA A 58 10.73 8.19 14.73
N GLY A 59 11.04 9.46 14.49
CA GLY A 59 12.34 9.92 13.97
C GLY A 59 12.50 9.73 12.46
N LEU A 60 11.45 9.37 11.74
CA LEU A 60 11.48 9.17 10.28
C LEU A 60 11.09 10.48 9.58
N GLY A 61 12.05 11.04 8.84
CA GLY A 61 11.98 12.38 8.27
C GLY A 61 11.31 12.48 6.89
N LYS A 62 11.85 13.38 6.06
CA LYS A 62 11.35 13.64 4.69
C LYS A 62 11.36 12.35 3.86
N GLY A 63 10.27 12.11 3.13
CA GLY A 63 10.10 10.92 2.28
C GLY A 63 9.25 9.81 2.91
N TYR A 64 8.98 9.87 4.22
CA TYR A 64 8.07 8.94 4.89
C TYR A 64 6.61 9.42 4.85
N SER A 65 5.71 8.55 4.42
CA SER A 65 4.27 8.81 4.25
C SER A 65 3.48 7.50 4.30
N SER A 66 2.15 7.57 4.26
CA SER A 66 1.29 6.39 4.08
C SER A 66 1.66 5.61 2.82
N HIS A 67 2.01 6.29 1.73
CA HIS A 67 2.41 5.66 0.47
C HIS A 67 3.75 4.92 0.60
N SER A 68 4.78 5.54 1.19
CA SER A 68 6.08 4.86 1.37
C SER A 68 5.99 3.68 2.36
N GLY A 69 5.11 3.78 3.37
CA GLY A 69 4.76 2.66 4.23
C GLY A 69 4.15 1.48 3.46
N ARG A 70 3.19 1.76 2.57
CA ARG A 70 2.61 0.76 1.67
C ARG A 70 3.66 0.12 0.76
N ARG A 71 4.57 0.93 0.18
CA ARG A 71 5.71 0.41 -0.61
C ARG A 71 6.58 -0.54 0.21
N THR A 72 6.93 -0.15 1.44
CA THR A 72 7.77 -0.95 2.33
C THR A 72 7.08 -2.27 2.72
N PHE A 73 5.77 -2.22 3.02
CA PHE A 73 4.98 -3.42 3.33
C PHE A 73 4.98 -4.40 2.16
N ALA A 74 4.71 -3.93 0.94
CA ALA A 74 4.72 -4.76 -0.26
C ALA A 74 6.09 -5.38 -0.51
N SER A 75 7.14 -4.56 -0.50
CA SER A 75 8.52 -5.00 -0.79
C SER A 75 8.99 -6.05 0.21
N ARG A 76 8.63 -5.91 1.50
CA ARG A 76 8.95 -6.91 2.53
C ARG A 76 8.27 -8.24 2.30
N LEU A 77 7.00 -8.24 1.87
CA LEU A 77 6.29 -9.48 1.57
C LEU A 77 6.92 -10.21 0.39
N VAL A 78 7.30 -9.48 -0.66
CA VAL A 78 8.00 -10.04 -1.82
C VAL A 78 9.36 -10.61 -1.39
N ALA A 79 10.14 -9.87 -0.62
CA ALA A 79 11.45 -10.33 -0.11
C ALA A 79 11.34 -11.55 0.82
N GLN A 80 10.18 -11.77 1.45
CA GLN A 80 9.88 -12.96 2.25
C GLN A 80 9.42 -14.16 1.39
N GLY A 81 9.39 -14.03 0.07
CA GLY A 81 9.00 -15.10 -0.86
C GLY A 81 7.49 -15.28 -1.00
N HIS A 82 6.67 -14.32 -0.56
CA HIS A 82 5.23 -14.39 -0.79
C HIS A 82 4.89 -14.12 -2.26
N SER A 83 3.88 -14.83 -2.76
CA SER A 83 3.43 -14.69 -4.15
C SER A 83 2.88 -13.28 -4.41
N ILE A 84 2.99 -12.82 -5.66
CA ILE A 84 2.55 -11.49 -6.08
C ILE A 84 1.04 -11.33 -5.94
N GLU A 85 0.28 -12.40 -6.15
CA GLU A 85 -1.17 -12.46 -5.94
C GLU A 85 -1.52 -12.24 -4.47
N THR A 86 -0.73 -12.83 -3.56
CA THR A 86 -0.90 -12.64 -2.11
C THR A 86 -0.65 -11.18 -1.73
N VAL A 87 0.43 -10.60 -2.23
CA VAL A 87 0.75 -9.17 -2.00
C VAL A 87 -0.35 -8.28 -2.56
N GLN A 88 -0.86 -8.57 -3.76
CA GLN A 88 -1.94 -7.81 -4.40
C GLN A 88 -3.22 -7.80 -3.54
N ILE A 89 -3.64 -8.97 -3.05
CA ILE A 89 -4.82 -9.11 -2.18
C ILE A 89 -4.63 -8.28 -0.91
N LEU A 90 -3.45 -8.37 -0.28
CA LEU A 90 -3.16 -7.64 0.96
C LEU A 90 -3.07 -6.12 0.75
N LEU A 91 -2.63 -5.67 -0.43
CA LEU A 91 -2.66 -4.25 -0.79
C LEU A 91 -4.06 -3.78 -1.19
N GLY A 92 -5.02 -4.67 -1.41
CA GLY A 92 -6.36 -4.31 -1.89
C GLY A 92 -6.36 -3.75 -3.32
N HIS A 93 -5.46 -4.23 -4.18
CA HIS A 93 -5.45 -3.87 -5.59
C HIS A 93 -6.45 -4.74 -6.37
N ALA A 94 -7.40 -4.09 -7.06
CA ALA A 94 -8.38 -4.78 -7.92
C ALA A 94 -7.73 -5.42 -9.17
N HIS A 95 -6.60 -4.88 -9.64
CA HIS A 95 -5.86 -5.36 -10.81
C HIS A 95 -4.37 -5.58 -10.51
N ILE A 96 -3.78 -6.60 -11.16
CA ILE A 96 -2.38 -7.04 -10.95
C ILE A 96 -1.36 -6.03 -11.48
N ASP A 97 -1.75 -5.19 -12.44
CA ASP A 97 -0.88 -4.21 -13.12
C ASP A 97 -0.26 -3.19 -12.16
N HIS A 98 -0.85 -3.01 -10.97
CA HIS A 98 -0.38 -2.05 -9.97
C HIS A 98 0.67 -2.58 -8.99
N VAL A 99 1.15 -3.83 -9.15
CA VAL A 99 2.16 -4.42 -8.24
C VAL A 99 3.60 -4.30 -8.78
N SER A 100 3.76 -4.01 -10.08
CA SER A 100 5.06 -3.87 -10.75
C SER A 100 6.07 -2.95 -10.02
N PRO A 101 5.67 -1.78 -9.45
CA PRO A 101 6.59 -0.91 -8.69
C PRO A 101 7.14 -1.48 -7.37
N TYR A 102 6.69 -2.67 -6.95
CA TYR A 102 7.15 -3.33 -5.72
C TYR A 102 8.02 -4.57 -5.99
N LEU A 103 8.26 -4.90 -7.27
CA LEU A 103 9.10 -6.02 -7.70
C LEU A 103 10.57 -5.58 -7.86
N GLU A 104 11.12 -4.86 -6.88
CA GLU A 104 12.55 -4.52 -6.91
C GLU A 104 13.36 -5.81 -6.71
N VAL A 105 13.73 -6.47 -7.82
CA VAL A 105 14.60 -7.65 -7.85
C VAL A 105 16.05 -7.17 -7.81
N SER A 106 16.83 -7.66 -6.83
CA SER A 106 18.25 -7.35 -6.80
C SER A 106 18.99 -8.07 -7.95
N VAL A 107 20.07 -7.46 -8.45
CA VAL A 107 20.92 -8.07 -9.50
C VAL A 107 21.38 -9.47 -9.11
N ARG A 108 21.60 -9.70 -7.81
CA ARG A 108 21.97 -11.00 -7.26
C ARG A 108 20.85 -12.03 -7.40
N GLU A 109 19.63 -11.71 -7.00
CA GLU A 109 18.48 -12.60 -7.11
C GLU A 109 18.17 -12.95 -8.57
N ALA A 110 18.28 -11.96 -9.48
CA ALA A 110 18.13 -12.20 -10.91
C ALA A 110 19.21 -13.18 -11.44
N SER A 111 20.46 -13.00 -11.01
CA SER A 111 21.58 -13.84 -11.43
C SER A 111 21.45 -15.27 -10.88
N GLU A 112 21.04 -15.43 -9.62
CA GLU A 112 20.79 -16.73 -8.99
C GLU A 112 19.62 -17.47 -9.65
N ALA A 113 18.54 -16.78 -9.98
CA ALA A 113 17.39 -17.36 -10.69
C ALA A 113 17.77 -17.86 -12.09
N VAL A 114 18.58 -17.09 -12.84
CA VAL A 114 19.08 -17.50 -14.16
C VAL A 114 20.02 -18.70 -14.04
N ALA A 115 20.92 -18.72 -13.04
CA ALA A 115 21.80 -19.85 -12.80
C ALA A 115 21.03 -21.12 -12.47
N ALA A 116 19.99 -21.03 -11.61
CA ALA A 116 19.12 -22.15 -11.27
C ALA A 116 18.32 -22.70 -12.46
N PHE A 117 17.97 -21.85 -13.43
CA PHE A 117 17.29 -22.26 -14.66
C PHE A 117 18.16 -23.17 -15.55
N GLY A 118 19.48 -22.96 -15.55
CA GLY A 118 20.42 -23.71 -16.37
C GLY A 118 20.76 -25.12 -15.85
N VAL A 119 20.37 -25.47 -14.62
CA VAL A 119 20.80 -26.74 -13.96
C VAL A 119 19.81 -27.89 -14.15
N GLY A 120 18.66 -27.67 -14.80
CA GLY A 120 17.55 -28.64 -14.89
C GLY A 120 17.20 -29.16 -16.30
N TRP A 121 18.02 -28.85 -17.31
CA TRP A 121 17.79 -29.21 -18.72
C TRP A 121 18.96 -29.98 -19.35
N ASP A 122 19.64 -30.82 -18.56
CA ASP A 122 20.55 -31.87 -19.04
C ASP A 122 19.98 -33.26 -18.68
#